data_AF-A0A2D6PHU2-F1
#
_entry.id   AF-A0A2D6PHU2-F1
#
_cell.length_a   1.000
_cell.length_b   1.000
_cell.length_c   1.000
_cell.angle_alpha   90.00
_cell.angle_beta   90.00
_cell.angle_gamma   90.00
#
_symmetry.space_group_name_H-M   'P 1'
#
loop_
_entity.id
_entity.type
_entity.pdbx_description
1 polymer ?
#
loop_
_entity_poly.entity_id
_entity_poly.type
_entity_poly.pdbx_seq_one_letter_code
_entity_poly.pdbx_strand_id
1 'polypeptide(L)'
;MATKPSKSVRKWNEKTPYCIHPFWCAATLTTETTLDERTREEGVQALLYHDILEDTIAELPEELPERVKQLVQDMTFESSQEEMKEIWSKPKEILLYKLYDKVSNLLDGSWMDEEKRAKYTQYTRFLCARVEEEYGALNITKIARAITGDYALLTDFMEDGK
;
A
#
# COMPACT_ATOMS: atom_id res chain seq x y z
N MET A 1 -6.43 -16.94 14.52
CA MET A 1 -6.85 -15.52 14.58
C MET A 1 -8.33 -15.44 14.25
N ALA A 2 -9.12 -14.75 15.07
CA ALA A 2 -10.54 -14.55 14.78
C ALA A 2 -10.68 -13.47 13.69
N THR A 3 -10.76 -13.91 12.44
CA THR A 3 -11.04 -13.06 11.28
C THR A 3 -12.56 -12.87 11.14
N LYS A 4 -13.02 -11.70 10.66
CA LYS A 4 -14.35 -11.67 10.02
C LYS A 4 -14.28 -12.71 8.89
N PRO A 5 -15.17 -13.73 8.82
CA PRO A 5 -14.96 -14.92 7.98
C PRO A 5 -14.63 -14.61 6.51
N SER A 6 -15.17 -13.52 5.98
CA SER A 6 -14.99 -13.07 4.59
C SER A 6 -13.64 -12.41 4.26
N LYS A 7 -12.77 -12.15 5.25
CA LYS A 7 -11.51 -11.41 5.05
C LYS A 7 -10.24 -12.21 5.35
N SER A 8 -10.35 -13.52 5.58
CA SER A 8 -9.20 -14.40 5.90
C SER A 8 -8.41 -14.88 4.68
N VAL A 9 -8.96 -14.71 3.48
CA VAL A 9 -8.40 -15.16 2.20
C VAL A 9 -8.43 -14.04 1.16
N ARG A 10 -7.58 -14.13 0.14
CA ARG A 10 -7.52 -13.15 -0.94
C ARG A 10 -8.65 -13.36 -1.96
N LYS A 11 -9.16 -12.25 -2.50
CA LYS A 11 -10.39 -12.20 -3.31
C LYS A 11 -10.30 -12.87 -4.68
N TRP A 12 -9.11 -12.99 -5.27
CA TRP A 12 -8.98 -13.56 -6.62
C TRP A 12 -9.23 -15.07 -6.68
N ASN A 13 -9.10 -15.78 -5.56
CA ASN A 13 -9.30 -17.23 -5.53
C ASN A 13 -9.97 -17.77 -4.27
N GLU A 14 -10.22 -16.94 -3.26
CA GLU A 14 -10.87 -17.31 -1.99
C GLU A 14 -10.18 -18.48 -1.26
N LYS A 15 -8.89 -18.71 -1.54
CA LYS A 15 -8.10 -19.83 -1.01
C LYS A 15 -6.76 -19.40 -0.43
N THR A 16 -6.10 -18.42 -1.07
CA THR A 16 -4.80 -17.94 -0.60
C THR A 16 -4.98 -17.16 0.70
N PRO A 17 -4.23 -17.48 1.78
CA PRO A 17 -4.34 -16.77 3.05
C PRO A 17 -4.09 -15.27 2.91
N TYR A 18 -4.88 -14.44 3.60
CA TYR A 18 -4.76 -12.98 3.47
C TYR A 18 -3.41 -12.42 3.94
N CYS A 19 -2.73 -13.10 4.88
CA CYS A 19 -1.45 -12.67 5.45
C CYS A 19 -0.34 -12.45 4.41
N ILE A 20 -0.47 -13.00 3.19
CA ILE A 20 0.50 -12.74 2.12
C ILE A 20 0.51 -11.26 1.69
N HIS A 21 -0.59 -10.53 1.87
CA HIS A 21 -0.69 -9.12 1.48
C HIS A 21 0.14 -8.21 2.40
N PRO A 22 -0.10 -8.17 3.73
CA PRO A 22 0.77 -7.45 4.65
C PRO A 22 2.24 -7.87 4.53
N PHE A 23 2.50 -9.17 4.33
CA PHE A 23 3.86 -9.68 4.14
C PHE A 23 4.53 -9.11 2.89
N TRP A 24 3.83 -9.10 1.74
CA TRP A 24 4.36 -8.52 0.51
C TRP A 24 4.65 -7.03 0.66
N CYS A 25 3.74 -6.27 1.28
CA CYS A 25 3.92 -4.84 1.52
C CYS A 25 5.17 -4.58 2.36
N ALA A 26 5.28 -5.24 3.51
CA ALA A 26 6.40 -5.09 4.42
C ALA A 26 7.74 -5.53 3.79
N ALA A 27 7.75 -6.70 3.14
CA ALA A 27 8.95 -7.21 2.47
C ALA A 27 9.42 -6.28 1.35
N THR A 28 8.50 -5.73 0.56
CA THR A 28 8.86 -4.80 -0.54
C THR A 28 9.47 -3.51 0.02
N LEU A 29 8.93 -2.96 1.11
CA LEU A 29 9.48 -1.76 1.76
C LEU A 29 10.94 -1.97 2.22
N THR A 30 11.32 -3.18 2.69
CA THR A 30 12.70 -3.45 3.09
C THR A 30 13.72 -3.28 1.97
N THR A 31 13.28 -3.33 0.71
CA THR A 31 14.14 -3.21 -0.47
C THR A 31 14.46 -1.76 -0.84
N GLU A 32 13.84 -0.77 -0.19
CA GLU A 32 14.06 0.64 -0.48
C GLU A 32 15.39 1.14 0.10
N THR A 33 16.45 1.05 -0.70
CA THR A 33 17.81 1.41 -0.27
C THR A 33 18.02 2.89 0.08
N THR A 34 17.17 3.78 -0.44
CA THR A 34 17.28 5.24 -0.27
C THR A 34 16.37 5.81 0.81
N LEU A 35 15.41 5.03 1.31
CA LEU A 35 14.52 5.45 2.39
C LEU A 35 15.27 5.47 3.72
N ASP A 36 15.01 6.44 4.59
CA ASP A 36 15.67 6.49 5.90
C ASP A 36 15.30 5.26 6.76
N GLU A 37 16.22 4.89 7.64
CA GLU A 37 16.11 3.68 8.46
C GLU A 37 14.86 3.68 9.33
N ARG A 38 14.52 4.81 9.95
CA ARG A 38 13.36 4.92 10.84
C ARG A 38 12.05 4.71 10.08
N THR A 39 11.85 5.41 8.96
CA THR A 39 10.65 5.23 8.11
C THR A 39 10.57 3.79 7.60
N ARG A 40 11.70 3.18 7.27
CA ARG A 40 11.73 1.78 6.82
C ARG A 40 11.35 0.81 7.95
N GLU A 41 11.96 0.91 9.12
CA GLU A 41 11.75 0.00 10.25
C GLU A 41 10.35 0.13 10.86
N GLU A 42 9.88 1.36 11.08
CA GLU A 42 8.52 1.62 11.58
C GLU A 42 7.50 1.19 10.51
N GLY A 43 7.77 1.45 9.24
CA GLY A 43 6.91 1.09 8.12
C GLY A 43 6.76 -0.41 7.90
N VAL A 44 7.84 -1.18 8.08
CA VAL A 44 7.78 -2.66 7.99
C VAL A 44 6.79 -3.20 9.01
N GLN A 45 6.90 -2.73 10.26
CA GLN A 45 5.99 -3.15 11.31
C GLN A 45 4.56 -2.65 11.02
N ALA A 46 4.39 -1.36 10.68
CA ALA A 46 3.07 -0.82 10.37
C ALA A 46 2.38 -1.60 9.25
N LEU A 47 3.08 -1.91 8.15
CA LEU A 47 2.55 -2.67 7.02
C LEU A 47 2.21 -4.12 7.37
N LEU A 48 2.94 -4.77 8.28
CA LEU A 48 2.58 -6.11 8.75
C LEU A 48 1.26 -6.14 9.52
N TYR A 49 0.93 -5.04 10.20
CA TYR A 49 -0.22 -4.93 11.10
C TYR A 49 -1.38 -4.08 10.56
N HIS A 50 -1.22 -3.38 9.43
CA HIS A 50 -2.14 -2.32 9.00
C HIS A 50 -3.60 -2.76 8.83
N ASP A 51 -3.83 -4.01 8.39
CA ASP A 51 -5.17 -4.54 8.19
C ASP A 51 -5.78 -5.20 9.44
N ILE A 52 -5.03 -5.37 10.54
CA ILE A 52 -5.55 -6.06 11.74
C ILE A 52 -6.80 -5.35 12.27
N LEU A 53 -6.73 -4.03 12.43
CA LEU A 53 -7.83 -3.25 12.99
C LEU A 53 -9.02 -3.14 12.03
N GLU A 54 -8.78 -3.15 10.71
CA GLU A 54 -9.84 -3.05 9.69
C GLU A 54 -10.56 -4.39 9.44
N ASP A 55 -9.78 -5.48 9.42
CA ASP A 55 -10.22 -6.77 8.87
C ASP A 55 -10.48 -7.86 9.91
N THR A 56 -10.04 -7.64 11.14
CA THR A 56 -10.16 -8.63 12.22
C THR A 56 -10.91 -8.07 13.43
N ILE A 57 -11.07 -8.89 14.46
CA ILE A 57 -11.49 -8.45 15.79
C ILE A 57 -10.33 -8.51 16.80
N ALA A 58 -9.11 -8.74 16.31
CA ALA A 58 -7.92 -8.82 17.16
C ALA A 58 -7.42 -7.41 17.48
N GLU A 59 -6.79 -7.30 18.63
CA GLU A 59 -6.07 -6.09 19.05
C GLU A 59 -4.62 -6.14 18.52
N LEU A 60 -3.97 -4.98 18.48
CA LEU A 60 -2.54 -4.92 18.19
C LEU A 60 -1.74 -5.51 19.37
N PRO A 61 -0.58 -6.14 19.12
CA PRO A 61 0.28 -6.64 20.19
C PRO A 61 0.65 -5.53 21.18
N GLU A 62 0.62 -5.85 22.48
CA GLU A 62 0.90 -4.89 23.56
C GLU A 62 2.34 -4.36 23.46
N GLU A 63 3.28 -5.23 23.09
CA GLU A 63 4.70 -4.96 22.93
C GLU A 63 5.05 -4.10 21.70
N LEU A 64 4.08 -3.84 20.81
CA LEU A 64 4.33 -3.02 19.62
C LEU A 64 4.65 -1.58 20.04
N PRO A 65 5.69 -0.94 19.48
CA PRO A 65 6.03 0.44 19.82
C PRO A 65 4.84 1.39 19.59
N GLU A 66 4.65 2.35 20.50
CA GLU A 66 3.49 3.26 20.44
C GLU A 66 3.40 4.03 19.12
N ARG A 67 4.56 4.43 18.58
CA ARG A 67 4.61 5.07 17.26
C ARG A 67 4.08 4.15 16.16
N VAL A 68 4.38 2.87 16.19
CA VAL A 68 3.88 1.90 15.20
C VAL A 68 2.37 1.68 15.39
N LYS A 69 1.88 1.58 16.62
CA LYS A 69 0.43 1.51 16.88
C LYS A 69 -0.31 2.72 16.29
N GLN A 70 0.24 3.92 16.48
CA GLN A 70 -0.30 5.14 15.87
C GLN A 70 -0.28 5.09 14.34
N LEU A 71 0.79 4.59 13.71
CA LEU A 71 0.87 4.43 12.26
C LEU A 71 -0.19 3.46 11.73
N VAL A 72 -0.42 2.33 12.39
CA VAL A 72 -1.49 1.38 12.02
C VAL A 72 -2.85 2.04 12.15
N GLN A 73 -3.12 2.75 13.24
CA GLN A 73 -4.37 3.47 13.43
C GLN A 73 -4.58 4.52 12.33
N ASP A 74 -3.56 5.26 11.96
CA ASP A 74 -3.63 6.26 10.89
C ASP A 74 -3.80 5.66 9.47
N MET A 75 -3.46 4.38 9.30
CA MET A 75 -3.71 3.60 8.08
C MET A 75 -5.10 2.95 8.01
N THR A 76 -5.82 2.92 9.14
CA THR A 76 -7.12 2.27 9.28
C THR A 76 -8.24 3.26 8.96
N PHE A 77 -9.18 2.87 8.10
CA PHE A 77 -10.33 3.69 7.71
C PHE A 77 -11.62 2.86 7.83
N GLU A 78 -12.75 3.50 8.08
CA GLU A 78 -14.06 2.84 8.11
C GLU A 78 -14.51 2.42 6.71
N SER A 79 -14.09 3.16 5.68
CA SER A 79 -14.45 2.89 4.28
C SER A 79 -13.42 3.41 3.28
N SER A 80 -13.44 2.84 2.06
CA SER A 80 -12.63 3.37 0.96
C SER A 80 -13.00 4.80 0.56
N GLN A 81 -14.26 5.24 0.76
CA GLN A 81 -14.64 6.63 0.49
C GLN A 81 -14.02 7.60 1.49
N GLU A 82 -14.01 7.24 2.78
CA GLU A 82 -13.36 8.01 3.83
C GLU A 82 -11.85 8.08 3.58
N GLU A 83 -11.22 6.94 3.29
CA GLU A 83 -9.80 6.87 2.95
C GLU A 83 -9.43 7.86 1.83
N MET A 84 -10.15 7.82 0.71
CA MET A 84 -9.89 8.69 -0.45
C MET A 84 -10.05 10.19 -0.15
N LYS A 85 -10.79 10.54 0.91
CA LYS A 85 -11.01 11.91 1.35
C LYS A 85 -9.95 12.35 2.36
N GLU A 86 -9.62 11.49 3.32
CA GLU A 86 -8.87 11.87 4.52
C GLU A 86 -7.38 11.58 4.45
N ILE A 87 -6.95 10.66 3.57
CA ILE A 87 -5.52 10.27 3.46
C ILE A 87 -4.60 11.48 3.22
N TRP A 88 -5.09 12.52 2.54
CA TRP A 88 -4.28 13.66 2.10
C TRP A 88 -3.86 14.60 3.24
N SER A 89 -4.51 14.50 4.41
CA SER A 89 -4.11 15.25 5.61
C SER A 89 -3.27 14.41 6.57
N LYS A 90 -3.06 13.12 6.28
CA LYS A 90 -2.23 12.23 7.10
C LYS A 90 -0.74 12.54 6.93
N PRO A 91 0.10 12.14 7.90
CA PRO A 91 1.55 12.23 7.77
C PRO A 91 2.05 11.54 6.50
N LYS A 92 3.14 12.06 5.92
CA LYS A 92 3.71 11.56 4.64
C LYS A 92 4.05 10.07 4.66
N GLU A 93 4.42 9.51 5.80
CA GLU A 93 4.66 8.07 5.99
C GLU A 93 3.40 7.25 5.70
N ILE A 94 2.22 7.75 6.07
CA ILE A 94 0.95 7.06 5.83
C ILE A 94 0.63 7.01 4.34
N LEU A 95 0.91 8.10 3.60
CA LEU A 95 0.76 8.13 2.14
C LEU A 95 1.71 7.11 1.49
N LEU A 96 2.96 7.03 1.96
CA LEU A 96 3.93 6.03 1.52
C LEU A 96 3.41 4.61 1.76
N TYR A 97 2.99 4.27 2.98
CA TYR A 97 2.54 2.92 3.31
C TYR A 97 1.23 2.55 2.58
N LYS A 98 0.32 3.51 2.39
CA LYS A 98 -0.89 3.28 1.59
C LYS A 98 -0.59 3.04 0.11
N LEU A 99 0.48 3.63 -0.43
CA LEU A 99 0.94 3.30 -1.78
C LEU A 99 1.35 1.82 -1.89
N TYR A 100 2.04 1.26 -0.89
CA TYR A 100 2.36 -0.17 -0.86
C TYR A 100 1.11 -1.05 -0.84
N ASP A 101 0.14 -0.73 0.02
CA ASP A 101 -1.17 -1.39 0.08
C ASP A 101 -1.85 -1.37 -1.31
N LYS A 102 -2.01 -0.20 -1.92
CA LYS A 102 -2.71 -0.08 -3.21
C LYS A 102 -1.99 -0.74 -4.37
N VAL A 103 -0.66 -0.67 -4.41
CA VAL A 103 0.14 -1.39 -5.41
C VAL A 103 -0.06 -2.90 -5.28
N SER A 104 0.03 -3.44 -4.07
CA SER A 104 -0.21 -4.88 -3.83
C SER A 104 -1.62 -5.29 -4.27
N ASN A 105 -2.62 -4.47 -3.94
CA ASN A 105 -4.01 -4.73 -4.35
C ASN A 105 -4.23 -4.67 -5.87
N LEU A 106 -3.52 -3.80 -6.59
CA LEU A 106 -3.58 -3.70 -8.05
C LEU A 106 -2.86 -4.85 -8.77
N LEU A 107 -1.72 -5.30 -8.23
CA LEU A 107 -1.00 -6.49 -8.72
C LEU A 107 -1.92 -7.73 -8.70
N ASP A 108 -2.71 -7.84 -7.64
CA ASP A 108 -3.66 -8.92 -7.42
C ASP A 108 -5.07 -8.63 -7.97
N GLY A 109 -5.24 -7.53 -8.70
CA GLY A 109 -6.55 -6.92 -9.00
C GLY A 109 -7.42 -7.65 -10.04
N SER A 110 -7.25 -8.95 -10.26
CA SER A 110 -8.08 -9.73 -11.21
C SER A 110 -9.55 -9.86 -10.78
N TRP A 111 -9.82 -9.61 -9.50
CA TRP A 111 -11.16 -9.61 -8.90
C TRP A 111 -11.88 -8.26 -9.04
N MET A 112 -11.21 -7.21 -9.52
CA MET A 112 -11.80 -5.89 -9.71
C MET A 112 -12.50 -5.81 -11.07
N ASP A 113 -13.72 -5.28 -11.09
CA ASP A 113 -14.34 -4.83 -12.34
C ASP A 113 -13.61 -3.59 -12.90
N GLU A 114 -13.95 -3.21 -14.13
CA GLU A 114 -13.30 -2.12 -14.86
C GLU A 114 -13.44 -0.77 -14.14
N GLU A 115 -14.63 -0.46 -13.61
CA GLU A 115 -14.88 0.79 -12.90
C GLU A 115 -14.05 0.89 -11.62
N LYS A 116 -14.00 -0.20 -10.85
CA LYS A 116 -13.22 -0.29 -9.62
C LYS A 116 -11.73 -0.21 -9.90
N ARG A 117 -11.26 -0.92 -10.92
CA ARG A 117 -9.86 -0.88 -11.36
C ARG A 117 -9.47 0.53 -11.80
N ALA A 118 -10.33 1.24 -12.54
CA ALA A 118 -10.07 2.62 -12.95
C ALA A 118 -9.93 3.57 -11.74
N LYS A 119 -10.84 3.48 -10.76
CA LYS A 119 -10.78 4.26 -9.51
C LYS A 119 -9.50 3.95 -8.72
N TYR A 120 -9.16 2.68 -8.54
CA TYR A 120 -7.93 2.26 -7.85
C TYR A 120 -6.68 2.75 -8.58
N THR A 121 -6.66 2.68 -9.91
CA THR A 121 -5.54 3.14 -10.75
C THR A 121 -5.33 4.63 -10.58
N GLN A 122 -6.40 5.43 -10.69
CA GLN A 122 -6.33 6.88 -10.52
C GLN A 122 -5.87 7.27 -9.11
N TYR A 123 -6.43 6.64 -8.09
CA TYR A 123 -6.05 6.90 -6.70
C TYR A 123 -4.58 6.54 -6.43
N THR A 124 -4.11 5.40 -6.95
CA THR A 124 -2.70 4.96 -6.83
C THR A 124 -1.75 5.93 -7.53
N ARG A 125 -2.12 6.50 -8.69
CA ARG A 125 -1.32 7.53 -9.36
C ARG A 125 -1.18 8.79 -8.51
N PHE A 126 -2.26 9.26 -7.89
CA PHE A 126 -2.19 10.42 -7.00
C PHE A 126 -1.33 10.17 -5.76
N LEU A 127 -1.45 8.99 -5.13
CA LEU A 127 -0.56 8.59 -4.04
C LEU A 127 0.90 8.54 -4.51
N CYS A 128 1.15 7.94 -5.67
CA CYS A 128 2.49 7.83 -6.26
C CYS A 128 3.14 9.21 -6.43
N ALA A 129 2.42 10.16 -7.05
CA ALA A 129 2.93 11.51 -7.25
C ALA A 129 3.28 12.21 -5.91
N ARG A 130 2.41 12.10 -4.91
CA ARG A 130 2.65 12.68 -3.57
C ARG A 130 3.84 12.04 -2.85
N VAL A 131 3.98 10.72 -2.96
CA VAL A 131 5.11 10.00 -2.36
C VAL A 131 6.42 10.40 -3.04
N GLU A 132 6.43 10.59 -4.36
CA GLU A 132 7.62 11.05 -5.09
C GLU A 132 8.01 12.50 -4.76
N GLU A 133 7.03 13.37 -4.50
CA GLU A 133 7.30 14.74 -4.01
C GLU A 133 8.05 14.73 -2.67
N GLU A 134 7.72 13.80 -1.77
CA GLU A 134 8.25 13.75 -0.41
C GLU A 134 9.53 12.90 -0.25
N TYR A 135 9.63 11.81 -1.01
CA TYR A 135 10.70 10.80 -0.85
C TYR A 135 11.54 10.59 -2.11
N GLY A 136 11.19 11.24 -3.21
CA GLY A 136 11.80 10.98 -4.51
C GLY A 136 11.40 9.64 -5.11
N ALA A 137 12.13 9.21 -6.14
CA ALA A 137 11.86 7.96 -6.82
C ALA A 137 12.25 6.75 -5.95
N LEU A 138 11.26 5.96 -5.56
CA LEU A 138 11.41 4.71 -4.83
C LEU A 138 11.12 3.52 -5.74
N ASN A 139 11.47 2.30 -5.33
CA ASN A 139 11.08 1.10 -6.09
C ASN A 139 9.56 0.98 -6.17
N ILE A 140 8.84 1.29 -5.09
CA ILE A 140 7.37 1.22 -5.09
C ILE A 140 6.74 2.21 -6.08
N THR A 141 7.33 3.40 -6.27
CA THR A 141 6.77 4.41 -7.20
C THR A 141 7.00 3.97 -8.66
N LYS A 142 8.14 3.33 -8.95
CA LYS A 142 8.39 2.68 -10.25
C LYS A 142 7.38 1.58 -10.54
N ILE A 143 7.11 0.70 -9.56
CA ILE A 143 6.10 -0.37 -9.70
C ILE A 143 4.72 0.24 -9.91
N ALA A 144 4.34 1.25 -9.11
CA ALA A 144 3.06 1.94 -9.23
C ALA A 144 2.85 2.54 -10.63
N ARG A 145 3.84 3.24 -11.19
CA ARG A 145 3.78 3.76 -12.56
C ARG A 145 3.62 2.63 -13.58
N ALA A 146 4.39 1.56 -13.44
CA ALA A 146 4.35 0.44 -14.38
C ALA A 146 2.98 -0.24 -14.45
N ILE A 147 2.36 -0.51 -13.30
CA ILE A 147 1.06 -1.21 -13.24
C ILE A 147 -0.13 -0.30 -13.53
N THR A 148 0.02 1.00 -13.30
CA THR A 148 -1.03 1.98 -13.62
C THR A 148 -0.93 2.44 -15.07
N GLY A 149 0.12 2.09 -15.82
CA GLY A 149 0.33 2.54 -17.19
C GLY A 149 0.65 4.03 -17.30
N ASP A 150 1.16 4.63 -16.22
CA ASP A 150 1.62 6.02 -16.21
C ASP A 150 3.03 6.11 -16.81
N TYR A 151 3.08 5.93 -18.13
CA TYR A 151 4.30 5.90 -18.93
C TYR A 151 4.56 7.20 -19.67
N ALA A 152 3.97 8.32 -19.24
CA ALA A 152 4.23 9.64 -19.81
C ALA A 152 5.72 10.07 -19.75
N LEU A 153 6.60 9.24 -19.18
CA LEU A 153 8.05 9.43 -19.08
C LEU A 153 8.89 8.21 -19.54
N LEU A 154 8.28 7.15 -20.12
CA LEU A 154 9.03 5.99 -20.63
C LEU A 154 9.09 5.92 -22.16
N THR A 155 8.40 6.82 -22.86
CA THR A 155 8.54 6.97 -24.32
C THR A 155 9.87 7.57 -24.74
N ASP A 156 10.59 8.27 -23.86
CA ASP A 156 11.92 8.83 -24.17
C ASP A 156 13.04 7.79 -24.14
N PHE A 157 12.81 6.59 -23.57
CA PHE A 157 13.82 5.53 -23.49
C PHE A 157 13.79 4.53 -24.66
N MET A 158 12.77 4.60 -25.53
CA MET A 158 12.67 3.71 -26.69
C MET A 158 13.00 4.38 -28.03
N GLU A 159 13.31 5.69 -28.06
CA GLU A 159 13.74 6.37 -29.29
C GLU A 159 15.26 6.40 -29.50
N ASP A 160 16.09 6.19 -28.47
CA ASP A 160 17.56 6.24 -28.58
C ASP A 160 18.24 4.85 -28.74
N GLY A 161 17.47 3.82 -29.09
CA GLY A 161 17.99 2.47 -29.39
C GLY A 161 18.38 2.25 -30.86
N LYS A 162 19.05 3.20 -31.51
CA LYS A 162 19.71 3.00 -32.81
C LYS A 162 21.23 2.91 -32.68
#